data_AF-A0A968Z628-F1
#
_entry.id   AF-A0A968Z628-F1
#
_cell.length_a   1.000
_cell.length_b   1.000
_cell.length_c   1.000
_cell.angle_alpha   90.00
_cell.angle_beta   90.00
_cell.angle_gamma   90.00
#
_symmetry.space_group_name_H-M   'P 1'
#
loop_
_entity.id
_entity.type
_entity.pdbx_description
1 polymer ?
#
loop_
_entity_poly.entity_id
_entity_poly.type
_entity_poly.pdbx_seq_one_letter_code
_entity_poly.pdbx_strand_id
1 'polypeptide(L)' 'MTRYTGDRWQFWIDRGGTFTDVVAQRPDGQIVIHKLLSENPDRYLDAPLQGIRDVMGLSPAQPLPAAEI' A
#
# COMPACT_ATOMS: atom_id res chain seq x y z
N MET A 1 27.38 2.97 -0.08
CA MET A 1 26.48 1.81 0.14
C MET A 1 25.63 2.12 1.37
N THR A 2 24.58 2.91 1.18
CA THR A 2 23.72 3.35 2.28
C THR A 2 22.87 2.16 2.71
N ARG A 3 23.08 1.66 3.92
CA ARG A 3 22.17 0.68 4.53
C ARG A 3 20.81 1.37 4.65
N TYR A 4 19.82 0.94 3.88
CA TYR A 4 18.43 1.22 4.20
C TYR A 4 18.16 0.50 5.52
N THR A 5 18.03 1.25 6.61
CA THR A 5 17.57 0.68 7.87
C THR A 5 16.12 0.26 7.65
N GLY A 6 15.81 -0.99 7.97
CA GLY A 6 14.47 -1.57 7.85
C GLY A 6 13.53 -0.97 8.89
N ASP A 7 13.22 0.32 8.75
CA ASP A 7 12.43 1.06 9.74
C ASP A 7 11.19 1.72 9.11
N ARG A 8 11.01 1.61 7.78
CA ARG A 8 9.89 2.20 7.05
C ARG A 8 9.21 1.18 6.16
N TRP A 9 7.94 1.44 5.87
CA TRP A 9 7.20 0.70 4.87
C TRP A 9 7.80 0.92 3.48
N GLN A 10 7.75 -0.12 2.65
CA GLN A 10 8.06 -0.03 1.23
C GLN A 10 6.90 -0.61 0.45
N PHE A 11 6.56 0.00 -0.69
CA PHE A 11 5.46 -0.44 -1.53
C PHE A 11 5.91 -0.58 -2.98
N TRP A 12 5.47 -1.67 -3.60
CA TRP A 12 5.52 -1.88 -5.04
C TRP A 12 4.10 -2.09 -5.54
N ILE A 13 3.69 -1.26 -6.49
CA ILE A 13 2.33 -1.25 -7.01
C ILE A 13 2.38 -1.53 -8.51
N ASP A 14 1.57 -2.49 -8.95
CA ASP A 14 1.32 -2.75 -10.36
C ASP A 14 -0.17 -2.60 -10.65
N ARG A 15 -0.52 -1.55 -11.41
CA ARG A 15 -1.91 -1.29 -11.81
C ARG A 15 -2.15 -1.93 -13.17
N GLY A 16 -2.90 -3.02 -13.19
CA GLY A 16 -3.39 -3.68 -14.41
C GLY A 16 -4.78 -3.22 -14.83
N GLY A 17 -5.32 -3.86 -15.88
CA GLY A 17 -6.66 -3.56 -16.39
C GLY A 17 -7.79 -3.96 -15.43
N THR A 18 -7.75 -5.18 -14.90
CA THR A 18 -8.79 -5.68 -13.99
C THR A 18 -8.41 -5.50 -12.52
N PHE A 19 -7.14 -5.72 -12.18
CA PHE A 19 -6.67 -5.72 -10.80
C PHE A 19 -5.43 -4.83 -10.62
N THR A 20 -5.33 -4.27 -9.43
CA THR A 20 -4.12 -3.61 -8.91
C THR A 20 -3.52 -4.51 -7.84
N ASP A 21 -2.24 -4.83 -8.01
CA ASP A 21 -1.46 -5.61 -7.06
C ASP A 21 -0.60 -4.67 -6.21
N VAL A 22 -0.66 -4.87 -4.89
CA VAL A 22 0.11 -4.15 -3.88
C VAL A 22 0.98 -5.14 -3.15
N VAL A 23 2.29 -4.99 -3.29
CA VAL A 23 3.27 -5.68 -2.45
C VAL A 23 3.82 -4.66 -1.48
N ALA A 24 3.76 -4.95 -0.20
CA ALA A 24 4.28 -4.09 0.85
C ALA A 24 5.30 -4.85 1.69
N GLN A 25 6.40 -4.19 2.03
CA GLN A 25 7.30 -4.63 3.09
C GLN A 25 7.04 -3.75 4.31
N ARG A 26 6.73 -4.39 5.45
CA ARG A 26 6.63 -3.74 6.75
C ARG A 26 8.03 -3.30 7.22
N PRO A 27 8.13 -2.34 8.16
CA PRO A 27 9.40 -2.02 8.81
C PRO A 27 10.13 -3.26 9.34
N ASP A 28 9.41 -4.20 9.97
CA ASP A 28 9.98 -5.46 10.49
C ASP A 28 10.47 -6.45 9.40
N GLY A 29 10.36 -6.09 8.13
CA GLY A 29 10.80 -6.87 6.97
C GLY A 29 9.77 -7.86 6.44
N GLN A 30 8.62 -8.04 7.11
CA GLN A 30 7.56 -8.93 6.63
C GLN A 30 6.94 -8.42 5.34
N ILE A 31 6.62 -9.34 4.43
CA ILE A 31 5.95 -9.03 3.16
C ILE A 31 4.45 -9.29 3.28
N VAL A 32 3.66 -8.32 2.84
CA VAL A 32 2.21 -8.40 2.69
C VAL A 32 1.87 -8.21 1.21
N ILE A 33 0.99 -9.04 0.69
CA ILE A 33 0.48 -8.94 -0.69
C ILE A 33 -1.02 -8.71 -0.61
N HIS A 34 -1.50 -7.71 -1.33
CA HIS A 34 -2.91 -7.33 -1.38
C HIS A 34 -3.32 -7.05 -2.83
N LYS A 35 -4.53 -7.49 -3.22
CA LYS A 35 -5.04 -7.36 -4.58
C LYS A 35 -6.42 -6.70 -4.54
N LEU A 36 -6.60 -5.66 -5.34
CA LEU A 36 -7.85 -4.92 -5.46
C LEU A 36 -8.32 -4.92 -6.91
N LEU A 37 -9.63 -4.73 -7.15
CA LEU A 37 -10.10 -4.32 -8.48
C LEU A 37 -9.47 -2.98 -8.83
N SER A 38 -8.99 -2.82 -10.06
CA SER A 38 -8.39 -1.55 -10.52
C SER A 38 -9.37 -0.39 -10.49
N GLU A 39 -10.67 -0.68 -10.62
CA GLU A 39 -11.75 0.29 -10.51
C GLU A 39 -12.88 -0.29 -9.65
N ASN A 40 -13.30 0.49 -8.65
CA ASN A 40 -14.47 0.21 -7.83
C ASN A 40 -14.99 1.52 -7.21
N PRO A 41 -15.62 2.39 -8.01
CA PRO A 41 -15.94 3.77 -7.62
C PRO A 41 -16.88 3.85 -6.41
N ASP A 42 -17.68 2.82 -6.16
CA ASP A 42 -18.57 2.74 -4.98
C ASP A 42 -17.80 2.54 -3.67
N ARG A 43 -16.53 2.11 -3.73
CA ARG A 43 -15.69 1.80 -2.56
C ARG A 43 -14.47 2.68 -2.44
N TYR A 44 -13.82 3.02 -3.55
CA TYR A 44 -12.59 3.81 -3.55
C TYR A 44 -12.38 4.50 -4.89
N LEU A 45 -11.78 5.69 -4.84
CA LEU A 45 -11.45 6.48 -6.03
C LEU A 45 -10.13 6.04 -6.69
N ASP A 46 -9.21 5.48 -5.91
CA ASP A 46 -7.89 5.07 -6.39
C ASP A 46 -7.43 3.77 -5.72
N ALA A 47 -7.25 2.72 -6.53
CA ALA A 47 -6.91 1.39 -6.05
C ALA A 47 -5.51 1.31 -5.41
N PRO A 48 -4.44 1.91 -5.97
CA PRO A 48 -3.15 2.05 -5.29
C PRO A 48 -3.25 2.65 -3.89
N LEU A 49 -3.87 3.82 -3.77
CA LEU A 49 -4.02 4.50 -2.49
C LEU A 49 -4.84 3.67 -1.49
N GLN A 50 -5.94 3.06 -1.95
CA GLN A 50 -6.74 2.20 -1.09
C GLN A 50 -5.94 0.98 -0.62
N GLY A 51 -5.15 0.36 -1.50
CA GLY A 51 -4.33 -0.80 -1.14
C GLY A 51 -3.27 -0.48 -0.08
N ILE A 52 -2.63 0.69 -0.15
CA ILE A 52 -1.73 1.17 0.91
C ILE A 52 -2.49 1.30 2.24
N ARG A 53 -3.68 1.92 2.23
CA ARG A 53 -4.51 2.10 3.43
C ARG A 53 -4.93 0.78 4.06
N ASP A 54 -5.39 -0.17 3.23
CA ASP A 54 -5.82 -1.49 3.68
C ASP A 54 -4.66 -2.24 4.36
N VAL A 55 -3.48 -2.25 3.72
CA VAL A 55 -2.30 -2.94 4.24
C VAL A 55 -1.79 -2.30 5.55
N MET A 56 -1.88 -0.98 5.67
CA MET A 56 -1.49 -0.25 6.88
C MET A 56 -2.59 -0.22 7.96
N GLY A 57 -3.79 -0.78 7.68
CA GLY A 57 -4.92 -0.78 8.61
C GLY A 57 -5.49 0.62 8.90
N LEU A 58 -5.36 1.55 7.96
CA LEU A 58 -5.79 2.94 8.12
C LEU A 58 -7.29 3.09 7.87
N SER A 59 -7.97 3.84 8.73
CA SER A 59 -9.35 4.24 8.47
C SER A 59 -9.43 5.26 7.31
N PRO A 60 -10.60 5.42 6.65
CA PRO A 60 -10.73 6.32 5.50
C PRO A 60 -10.35 7.78 5.77
N ALA A 61 -10.64 8.28 6.97
CA ALA A 61 -10.35 9.66 7.37
C ALA A 61 -8.93 9.86 7.92
N GLN A 62 -8.21 8.78 8.22
CA GLN A 62 -6.86 8.87 8.77
C GLN A 62 -5.89 9.34 7.68
N PRO A 63 -5.02 10.33 7.95
CA PRO A 63 -3.99 10.73 7.00
C PRO A 63 -2.97 9.60 6.80
N LEU A 64 -2.36 9.53 5.62
CA LEU A 64 -1.20 8.66 5.40
C LEU A 64 -0.02 9.17 6.25
N PRO A 65 0.67 8.31 7.01
CA PRO A 65 1.81 8.71 7.82
C PRO A 65 3.06 8.84 6.93
N ALA A 66 3.22 9.97 6.25
CA ALA A 66 4.30 10.18 5.27
C ALA A 66 5.73 9.98 5.80
N ALA A 67 5.93 10.08 7.12
CA ALA A 67 7.24 9.81 7.75
C ALA A 67 7.58 8.31 7.83
N GLU A 68 6.59 7.43 7.70
CA GLU A 68 6.70 5.98 7.86
C GLU A 68 6.81 5.22 6.53
N ILE A 69 6.73 5.93 5.39
CA ILE A 69 6.72 5.41 4.02
C ILE A 69 7.94 5.94 3.26
#